data_AF-A0A1Q7YGE5-F1
#
_entry.id   AF-A0A1Q7YGE5-F1
#
_cell.length_a   1.000
_cell.length_b   1.000
_cell.length_c   1.000
_cell.angle_alpha   90.00
_cell.angle_beta   90.00
_cell.angle_gamma   90.00
#
_symmetry.space_group_name_H-M   'P 1'
#
loop_
_entity.id
_entity.type
_entity.pdbx_description
1 polymer ?
#
loop_
_entity_poly.entity_id
_entity_poly.type
_entity_poly.pdbx_seq_one_letter_code
_entity_poly.pdbx_strand_id
1 'polypeptide(L)'
;MSYVRLNIIDQTQTINGEVHGYFGDALMAALTAEPETVEELALALARFIKPQGDSSPFAGFREGEDFEPYDAGVVVIDLGARVVAADSSYSQASAEGSFRVQSEFAEEDVFVSYRLSDDWLFVYSIPECEGVCERRREERLVVELFDAREVLYGRALLEFIARECFEARGSDDEELFTKIHAKWLITAREDLRGRTPREVLLEEREFIDFDLHSRALQ
;
A
#
# COMPACT_ATOMS: atom_id res chain seq x y z
N MET A 1 -4.88 19.01 -21.83
CA MET A 1 -3.71 18.26 -21.35
C MET A 1 -4.25 17.33 -20.26
N SER A 2 -3.43 16.48 -19.64
CA SER A 2 -3.90 15.47 -18.68
C SER A 2 -3.07 15.51 -17.40
N TYR A 3 -2.64 16.71 -16.99
CA TYR A 3 -1.89 16.90 -15.77
C TYR A 3 -2.84 17.30 -14.63
N VAL A 4 -2.49 16.91 -13.42
CA VAL A 4 -3.18 17.30 -12.19
C VAL A 4 -2.18 17.82 -11.18
N ARG A 5 -2.64 18.66 -10.26
CA ARG A 5 -1.90 18.97 -9.04
C ARG A 5 -2.04 17.80 -8.10
N LEU A 6 -0.94 17.24 -7.61
CA LEU A 6 -0.96 16.16 -6.63
C LEU A 6 -0.39 16.66 -5.31
N ASN A 7 -1.09 16.38 -4.22
CA ASN A 7 -0.62 16.55 -2.84
C ASN A 7 -0.53 15.16 -2.19
N ILE A 8 0.56 14.90 -1.48
CA ILE A 8 0.73 13.70 -0.66
C ILE A 8 1.05 14.17 0.76
N ILE A 9 0.26 13.69 1.71
CA ILE A 9 0.33 14.07 3.12
C ILE A 9 0.58 12.79 3.92
N ASP A 10 1.58 12.80 4.78
CA ASP A 10 1.76 11.81 5.84
C ASP A 10 1.91 12.50 7.21
N GLN A 11 2.26 11.74 8.25
CA GLN A 11 2.39 12.28 9.62
C GLN A 11 3.57 13.25 9.80
N THR A 12 4.55 13.19 8.91
CA THR A 12 5.84 13.88 9.05
C THR A 12 6.03 14.99 8.03
N GLN A 13 5.40 14.89 6.86
CA GLN A 13 5.59 15.82 5.76
C GLN A 13 4.37 15.94 4.87
N THR A 14 4.37 17.01 4.09
CA THR A 14 3.43 17.23 3.00
C THR A 14 4.23 17.70 1.80
N ILE A 15 3.98 17.07 0.65
CA ILE A 15 4.63 17.41 -0.60
C ILE A 15 3.62 17.57 -1.72
N ASN A 16 3.92 18.44 -2.68
CA ASN A 16 3.09 18.63 -3.86
C ASN A 16 3.88 18.76 -5.16
N GLY A 17 3.24 18.42 -6.27
CA GLY A 17 3.83 18.47 -7.60
C GLY A 17 2.78 18.36 -8.72
N GLU A 18 3.21 18.66 -9.94
CA GLU A 18 2.39 18.49 -11.13
C GLU A 18 2.70 17.13 -11.76
N VAL A 19 1.68 16.30 -11.95
CA VAL A 19 1.87 14.95 -12.50
C VAL A 19 0.88 14.67 -13.61
N HIS A 20 1.29 13.84 -14.57
CA HIS A 20 0.39 13.31 -15.59
C HIS A 20 -0.61 12.33 -14.96
N GLY A 21 -1.85 12.25 -15.44
CA GLY A 21 -2.91 11.40 -14.89
C GLY A 21 -2.52 9.92 -14.76
N TYR A 22 -1.73 9.40 -15.71
CA TYR A 22 -1.12 8.07 -15.63
C TYR A 22 -0.34 7.83 -14.32
N PHE A 23 0.36 8.84 -13.82
CA PHE A 23 1.07 8.77 -12.54
C PHE A 23 0.10 8.72 -11.35
N GLY A 24 -1.03 9.43 -11.44
CA GLY A 24 -2.13 9.35 -10.48
C GLY A 24 -2.73 7.94 -10.41
N ASP A 25 -2.97 7.29 -11.54
CA ASP A 25 -3.49 5.91 -11.58
C ASP A 25 -2.49 4.92 -10.98
N ALA A 26 -1.19 5.11 -11.24
CA ALA A 26 -0.12 4.30 -10.65
C ALA A 26 -0.06 4.45 -9.12
N LEU A 27 -0.29 5.67 -8.62
CA LEU A 27 -0.37 5.93 -7.19
C LEU A 27 -1.57 5.22 -6.56
N MET A 28 -2.74 5.25 -7.19
CA MET A 28 -3.90 4.48 -6.71
C MET A 28 -3.54 3.01 -6.59
N ALA A 29 -2.90 2.43 -7.61
CA ALA A 29 -2.45 1.04 -7.56
C ALA A 29 -1.39 0.80 -6.45
N ALA A 30 -0.51 1.77 -6.18
CA ALA A 30 0.50 1.69 -5.12
C ALA A 30 -0.10 1.72 -3.70
N LEU A 31 -1.29 2.31 -3.51
CA LEU A 31 -1.98 2.31 -2.21
C LEU A 31 -2.39 0.91 -1.73
N THR A 32 -2.40 -0.09 -2.61
CA THR A 32 -2.60 -1.51 -2.24
C THR A 32 -1.54 -2.04 -1.29
N ALA A 33 -0.34 -1.44 -1.30
CA ALA A 33 0.73 -1.74 -0.35
C ALA A 33 0.49 -1.10 1.03
N GLU A 34 -0.66 -0.44 1.23
CA GLU A 34 -1.07 0.28 2.44
C GLU A 34 0.05 1.13 3.05
N PRO A 35 0.69 2.04 2.28
CA PRO A 35 1.76 2.88 2.78
C PRO A 35 1.23 3.86 3.85
N GLU A 36 2.01 4.08 4.90
CA GLU A 36 1.75 5.08 5.95
C GLU A 36 2.65 6.32 5.79
N THR A 37 3.73 6.21 5.00
CA THR A 37 4.69 7.30 4.72
C THR A 37 4.88 7.54 3.23
N VAL A 38 5.30 8.75 2.87
CA VAL A 38 5.65 9.13 1.49
C VAL A 38 6.77 8.21 0.96
N GLU A 39 7.73 7.82 1.81
CA GLU A 39 8.81 6.90 1.44
C GLU A 39 8.29 5.50 1.11
N GLU A 40 7.37 4.96 1.91
CA GLU A 40 6.71 3.69 1.63
C GLU A 40 5.88 3.76 0.34
N LEU A 41 5.16 4.85 0.12
CA LEU A 41 4.40 5.08 -1.10
C LEU A 41 5.34 5.13 -2.33
N ALA A 42 6.49 5.79 -2.21
CA ALA A 42 7.50 5.84 -3.26
C ALA A 42 8.03 4.43 -3.59
N LEU A 43 8.33 3.62 -2.57
CA LEU A 43 8.78 2.24 -2.73
C LEU A 43 7.69 1.36 -3.37
N ALA A 44 6.43 1.53 -2.98
CA ALA A 44 5.30 0.81 -3.56
C ALA A 44 5.07 1.20 -5.03
N LEU A 45 5.20 2.48 -5.36
CA LEU A 45 5.03 3.00 -6.72
C LEU A 45 6.07 2.44 -7.69
N ALA A 46 7.27 2.08 -7.23
CA ALA A 46 8.32 1.49 -8.04
C ALA A 46 7.91 0.17 -8.72
N ARG A 47 6.84 -0.49 -8.24
CA ARG A 47 6.25 -1.68 -8.87
C ARG A 47 5.52 -1.37 -10.19
N PHE A 48 5.00 -0.15 -10.32
CA PHE A 48 4.16 0.27 -11.44
C PHE A 48 4.90 1.20 -12.40
N ILE A 49 5.79 2.05 -11.86
CA ILE A 49 6.60 2.98 -12.63
C ILE A 49 8.07 2.76 -12.24
N LYS A 50 8.88 2.28 -13.19
CA LYS A 50 10.31 2.09 -12.96
C LYS A 50 10.97 3.44 -12.60
N PRO A 51 11.68 3.54 -11.47
CA PRO A 51 12.40 4.76 -11.12
C PRO A 51 13.51 5.05 -12.15
N GLN A 52 13.73 6.33 -12.43
CA GLN A 52 14.83 6.77 -13.28
C GLN A 52 16.11 6.89 -12.43
N GLY A 53 16.85 5.79 -12.30
CA GLY A 53 18.04 5.74 -11.45
C GLY A 53 17.69 5.71 -9.96
N ASP A 54 18.55 6.31 -9.12
CA ASP A 54 18.43 6.25 -7.65
C ASP A 54 17.56 7.37 -7.05
N SER A 55 16.96 8.23 -7.88
CA SER A 55 16.12 9.33 -7.37
C SER A 55 14.73 8.86 -6.99
N SER A 56 14.20 9.37 -5.87
CA SER A 56 12.79 9.21 -5.49
C SER A 56 11.86 9.64 -6.64
N PRO A 57 10.74 8.94 -6.89
CA PRO A 57 9.73 9.37 -7.85
C PRO A 57 9.16 10.77 -7.53
N PHE A 58 9.34 11.24 -6.30
CA PHE A 58 8.90 12.55 -5.83
C PHE A 58 10.02 13.59 -5.75
N ALA A 59 11.20 13.33 -6.31
CA ALA A 59 12.35 14.25 -6.22
C ALA A 59 12.09 15.67 -6.79
N GLY A 60 11.11 15.82 -7.69
CA GLY A 60 10.69 17.12 -8.24
C GLY A 60 9.59 17.83 -7.46
N PHE A 61 9.09 17.22 -6.37
CA PHE A 61 8.01 17.77 -5.57
C PHE A 61 8.54 18.83 -4.61
N ARG A 62 7.65 19.74 -4.20
CA ARG A 62 7.94 20.82 -3.27
C ARG A 62 7.30 20.50 -1.93
N GLU A 63 7.93 20.95 -0.84
CA GLU A 63 7.32 20.91 0.49
C GLU A 63 6.08 21.80 0.58
N GLY A 64 5.12 21.37 1.40
CA GLY A 64 3.85 22.05 1.63
C GLY A 64 2.72 21.54 0.73
N GLU A 65 1.53 22.06 1.00
CA GLU A 65 0.32 21.79 0.22
C GLU A 65 0.10 22.87 -0.85
N ASP A 66 -0.52 22.48 -1.96
CA ASP A 66 -1.04 23.37 -2.99
C ASP A 66 -2.34 22.76 -3.53
N PHE A 67 -3.47 23.29 -3.05
CA PHE A 67 -4.80 22.82 -3.45
C PHE A 67 -5.35 23.52 -4.70
N GLU A 68 -4.60 24.44 -5.31
CA GLU A 68 -5.03 25.08 -6.55
C GLU A 68 -5.03 24.03 -7.69
N PRO A 69 -6.18 23.82 -8.36
CA PRO A 69 -6.27 22.89 -9.48
C PRO A 69 -5.27 23.23 -10.59
N TYR A 70 -4.68 22.21 -11.18
CA TYR A 70 -3.79 22.36 -12.33
C TYR A 70 -4.32 21.57 -13.52
N ASP A 71 -4.53 22.25 -14.65
CA ASP A 71 -5.04 21.67 -15.91
C ASP A 71 -6.31 20.83 -15.70
N ALA A 72 -6.19 19.52 -15.51
CA ALA A 72 -7.31 18.63 -15.35
C ALA A 72 -7.91 18.59 -13.93
N GLY A 73 -7.20 19.11 -12.91
CA GLY A 73 -7.72 19.16 -11.55
C GLY A 73 -6.66 19.07 -10.45
N VAL A 74 -7.09 18.59 -9.29
CA VAL A 74 -6.26 18.36 -8.10
C VAL A 74 -6.62 17.03 -7.43
N VAL A 75 -5.59 16.34 -6.94
CA VAL A 75 -5.67 15.09 -6.18
C VAL A 75 -4.89 15.27 -4.88
N VAL A 76 -5.46 14.79 -3.79
CA VAL A 76 -4.85 14.78 -2.46
C VAL A 76 -4.88 13.34 -1.97
N ILE A 77 -3.72 12.83 -1.55
CA ILE A 77 -3.57 11.53 -0.91
C ILE A 77 -3.09 11.80 0.51
N ASP A 78 -3.94 11.56 1.48
CA ASP A 78 -3.60 11.61 2.89
C ASP A 78 -3.41 10.19 3.43
N LEU A 79 -2.15 9.81 3.63
CA LEU A 79 -1.76 8.48 4.09
C LEU A 79 -2.23 8.23 5.53
N GLY A 80 -2.03 9.22 6.41
CA GLY A 80 -2.40 9.12 7.82
C GLY A 80 -3.91 9.06 8.04
N ALA A 81 -4.70 9.73 7.20
CA ALA A 81 -6.17 9.66 7.23
C ALA A 81 -6.75 8.48 6.42
N ARG A 82 -5.95 7.84 5.56
CA ARG A 82 -6.43 6.90 4.53
C ARG A 82 -7.52 7.52 3.65
N VAL A 83 -7.26 8.73 3.16
CA VAL A 83 -8.20 9.47 2.30
C VAL A 83 -7.56 9.78 0.95
N VAL A 84 -8.30 9.55 -0.11
CA VAL A 84 -8.01 10.08 -1.45
C VAL A 84 -9.09 11.09 -1.79
N ALA A 85 -8.72 12.36 -1.89
CA ALA A 85 -9.61 13.38 -2.43
C ALA A 85 -9.24 13.71 -3.88
N ALA A 86 -10.22 13.75 -4.77
CA ALA A 86 -10.00 14.07 -6.17
C ALA A 86 -11.10 15.00 -6.69
N ASP A 87 -10.70 16.18 -7.15
CA ASP A 87 -11.52 17.05 -7.99
C ASP A 87 -10.79 17.17 -9.34
N SER A 88 -11.07 16.20 -10.20
CA SER A 88 -10.40 16.02 -11.49
C SER A 88 -11.40 15.65 -12.57
N SER A 89 -11.22 16.28 -13.74
CA SER A 89 -11.98 15.99 -14.95
C SER A 89 -11.40 14.83 -15.77
N TYR A 90 -10.19 14.35 -15.43
CA TYR A 90 -9.48 13.35 -16.22
C TYR A 90 -9.61 11.93 -15.67
N SER A 91 -9.46 11.75 -14.37
CA SER A 91 -9.54 10.43 -13.72
C SER A 91 -10.38 10.50 -12.46
N GLN A 92 -11.24 9.48 -12.31
CA GLN A 92 -11.98 9.24 -11.07
C GLN A 92 -11.19 8.25 -10.24
N ALA A 93 -10.70 8.71 -9.09
CA ALA A 93 -10.08 7.84 -8.11
C ALA A 93 -11.11 6.78 -7.64
N SER A 94 -10.68 5.52 -7.64
CA SER A 94 -11.51 4.34 -7.33
C SER A 94 -10.74 3.40 -6.40
N ALA A 95 -11.46 2.68 -5.55
CA ALA A 95 -10.90 1.66 -4.67
C ALA A 95 -10.40 0.44 -5.44
N GLU A 96 -10.90 0.21 -6.66
CA GLU A 96 -10.50 -0.91 -7.51
C GLU A 96 -10.34 -0.48 -8.96
N GLY A 97 -9.46 -1.18 -9.68
CA GLY A 97 -9.20 -0.93 -11.08
C GLY A 97 -8.09 -1.79 -11.63
N SER A 98 -7.58 -1.42 -12.80
CA SER A 98 -6.38 -2.03 -13.37
C SER A 98 -5.44 -0.96 -13.91
N PHE A 99 -4.15 -1.23 -13.79
CA PHE A 99 -3.09 -0.36 -14.23
C PHE A 99 -2.26 -1.04 -15.29
N ARG A 100 -1.97 -0.34 -16.39
CA ARG A 100 -1.11 -0.84 -17.44
C ARG A 100 0.36 -0.64 -17.07
N VAL A 101 1.06 -1.74 -16.81
CA VAL A 101 2.49 -1.74 -16.53
C VAL A 101 3.25 -1.76 -17.85
N GLN A 102 4.24 -0.87 -17.98
CA GLN A 102 5.16 -0.91 -19.12
C GLN A 102 6.15 -2.06 -18.91
N SER A 103 5.94 -3.17 -19.61
CA SER A 103 6.86 -4.29 -19.66
C SER A 103 7.79 -4.18 -20.88
N GLU A 104 9.09 -4.24 -20.65
CA GLU A 104 10.09 -4.35 -21.73
C GLU A 104 10.18 -5.76 -22.33
N PHE A 105 9.56 -6.74 -21.67
CA PHE A 105 9.68 -8.17 -21.98
C PHE A 105 8.42 -8.78 -22.60
N ALA A 106 7.29 -8.05 -22.58
CA ALA A 106 6.02 -8.53 -23.13
C ALA A 106 5.72 -7.83 -24.46
N GLU A 107 5.27 -8.60 -25.45
CA GLU A 107 4.76 -8.06 -26.72
C GLU A 107 3.34 -7.49 -26.57
N GLU A 108 2.64 -7.84 -25.48
CA GLU A 108 1.29 -7.41 -25.16
C GLU A 108 1.26 -6.51 -23.92
N ASP A 109 0.29 -5.60 -23.87
CA ASP A 109 0.04 -4.73 -22.72
C ASP A 109 -0.32 -5.58 -21.48
N VAL A 110 0.49 -5.51 -20.42
CA VAL A 110 0.22 -6.18 -19.15
C VAL A 110 -0.60 -5.26 -18.25
N PHE A 111 -1.79 -5.73 -17.85
CA PHE A 111 -2.66 -5.04 -16.91
C PHE A 111 -2.61 -5.71 -15.54
N VAL A 112 -2.25 -4.94 -14.54
CA VAL A 112 -2.24 -5.37 -13.14
C VAL A 112 -3.48 -4.83 -12.46
N SER A 113 -4.30 -5.72 -11.91
CA SER A 113 -5.49 -5.31 -11.15
C SER A 113 -5.09 -4.85 -9.76
N TYR A 114 -5.73 -3.81 -9.24
CA TYR A 114 -5.54 -3.30 -7.89
C TYR A 114 -6.87 -3.20 -7.17
N ARG A 115 -6.83 -3.38 -5.85
CA ARG A 115 -7.96 -3.19 -4.94
C ARG A 115 -7.43 -2.68 -3.62
N LEU A 116 -7.96 -1.57 -3.14
CA LEU A 116 -7.61 -0.96 -1.86
C LEU A 116 -8.40 -1.60 -0.74
N SER A 117 -7.83 -1.56 0.47
CA SER A 117 -8.54 -1.87 1.71
C SER A 117 -9.75 -0.95 1.89
N ASP A 118 -10.81 -1.45 2.51
CA ASP A 118 -12.03 -0.70 2.82
C ASP A 118 -11.79 0.48 3.80
N ASP A 119 -10.60 0.53 4.41
CA ASP A 119 -10.15 1.65 5.23
C ASP A 119 -9.83 2.92 4.40
N TRP A 120 -9.62 2.78 3.09
CA TRP A 120 -9.45 3.94 2.20
C TRP A 120 -10.78 4.60 1.86
N LEU A 121 -10.88 5.89 2.14
CA LEU A 121 -12.06 6.71 1.83
C LEU A 121 -11.79 7.62 0.62
N PHE A 122 -12.74 7.65 -0.32
CA PHE A 122 -12.69 8.53 -1.48
C PHE A 122 -13.62 9.73 -1.30
N VAL A 123 -13.09 10.93 -1.51
CA VAL A 123 -13.81 12.20 -1.41
C VAL A 123 -13.71 12.94 -2.74
N TYR A 124 -14.81 13.44 -3.28
CA TYR A 124 -14.83 14.10 -4.60
C TYR A 124 -14.97 15.62 -4.50
N SER A 125 -14.51 16.19 -3.38
CA SER A 125 -14.60 17.61 -3.05
C SER A 125 -13.41 18.01 -2.18
N ILE A 126 -12.53 18.85 -2.71
CA ILE A 126 -11.35 19.34 -1.98
C ILE A 126 -11.73 20.15 -0.72
N PRO A 127 -12.75 21.03 -0.75
CA PRO A 127 -13.19 21.72 0.47
C PRO A 127 -13.68 20.78 1.58
N GLU A 128 -14.23 19.61 1.24
CA GLU A 128 -14.68 18.62 2.23
C GLU A 128 -13.52 17.75 2.74
N CYS A 129 -12.43 17.66 1.97
CA CYS A 129 -11.27 16.82 2.28
C CYS A 129 -10.67 17.14 3.64
N GLU A 130 -10.44 18.42 3.96
CA GLU A 130 -9.77 18.83 5.20
C GLU A 130 -10.48 18.30 6.45
N GLY A 131 -11.78 18.56 6.58
CA GLY A 131 -12.57 18.10 7.73
C GLY A 131 -12.74 16.58 7.77
N VAL A 132 -12.78 15.91 6.61
CA VAL A 132 -12.81 14.44 6.55
C VAL A 132 -11.48 13.85 7.01
N CYS A 133 -10.36 14.40 6.54
CA CYS A 133 -9.01 13.97 6.90
C CYS A 133 -8.75 14.18 8.39
N GLU A 134 -9.06 15.36 8.94
CA GLU A 134 -8.88 15.64 10.38
C GLU A 134 -9.61 14.61 11.25
N ARG A 135 -10.91 14.42 11.01
CA ARG A 135 -11.71 13.43 11.74
C ARG A 135 -11.14 12.01 11.59
N ARG A 136 -10.73 11.61 10.39
CA ARG A 136 -10.17 10.27 10.14
C ARG A 136 -8.84 10.06 10.85
N ARG A 137 -7.96 11.08 10.89
CA ARG A 137 -6.72 11.00 11.68
C ARG A 137 -7.03 10.86 13.16
N GLU A 138 -8.00 11.60 13.71
CA GLU A 138 -8.42 11.46 15.11
C GLU A 138 -8.96 10.05 15.41
N GLU A 139 -9.83 9.51 14.56
CA GLU A 139 -10.34 8.14 14.69
C GLU A 139 -9.21 7.10 14.68
N ARG A 140 -8.23 7.29 13.80
CA ARG A 140 -7.06 6.41 13.67
C ARG A 140 -6.04 6.58 14.79
N LEU A 141 -5.97 7.74 15.45
CA LEU A 141 -5.13 7.92 16.65
C LEU A 141 -5.67 7.12 17.86
N VAL A 142 -6.99 6.85 17.90
CA VAL A 142 -7.61 6.04 18.95
C VAL A 142 -7.36 4.54 18.74
N VAL A 143 -7.24 4.12 17.49
CA VAL A 143 -6.94 2.73 17.13
C VAL A 143 -5.43 2.59 16.97
N GLU A 144 -4.75 1.98 17.94
CA GLU A 144 -3.33 1.70 17.80
C GLU A 144 -3.08 0.93 16.49
N LEU A 145 -2.32 1.54 15.59
CA LEU A 145 -1.97 0.97 14.29
C LEU A 145 -1.26 -0.36 14.53
N PHE A 146 -1.80 -1.40 13.92
CA PHE A 146 -1.29 -2.75 14.06
C PHE A 146 -0.87 -3.24 12.68
N ASP A 147 0.43 -3.14 12.38
CA ASP A 147 0.98 -3.68 11.15
C ASP A 147 1.25 -5.18 11.32
N ALA A 148 0.25 -5.99 11.00
CA ALA A 148 0.39 -7.43 11.00
C ALA A 148 1.46 -7.93 10.02
N ARG A 149 1.79 -7.17 8.97
CA ARG A 149 2.66 -7.60 7.87
C ARG A 149 4.10 -7.77 8.35
N GLU A 150 4.58 -6.91 9.25
CA GLU A 150 5.90 -7.06 9.87
C GLU A 150 6.05 -8.40 10.61
N VAL A 151 4.96 -8.86 11.23
CA VAL A 151 4.96 -10.14 11.94
C VAL A 151 4.80 -11.30 10.98
N LEU A 152 3.84 -11.20 10.05
CA LEU A 152 3.46 -12.25 9.11
C LEU A 152 4.55 -12.54 8.06
N TYR A 153 5.29 -11.51 7.63
CA TYR A 153 6.25 -11.61 6.52
C TYR A 153 7.65 -11.07 6.87
N GLY A 154 7.79 -10.40 8.01
CA GLY A 154 9.05 -9.80 8.42
C GLY A 154 9.88 -10.68 9.34
N ARG A 155 10.63 -10.02 10.21
CA ARG A 155 11.66 -10.64 11.05
C ARG A 155 11.12 -11.70 12.00
N ALA A 156 9.91 -11.51 12.53
CA ALA A 156 9.30 -12.46 13.47
C ALA A 156 9.09 -13.86 12.86
N LEU A 157 8.65 -13.92 11.59
CA LEU A 157 8.54 -15.17 10.83
C LEU A 157 9.92 -15.81 10.64
N LEU A 158 10.91 -15.02 10.20
CA LEU A 158 12.26 -15.52 9.92
C LEU A 158 12.94 -16.08 11.17
N GLU A 159 12.82 -15.38 12.31
CA GLU A 159 13.36 -15.83 13.59
C GLU A 159 12.66 -17.09 14.09
N PHE A 160 11.34 -17.20 13.89
CA PHE A 160 10.60 -18.41 14.24
C PHE A 160 11.06 -19.61 13.40
N ILE A 161 11.12 -19.46 12.07
CA ILE A 161 11.60 -20.51 11.16
C ILE A 161 13.02 -20.92 11.55
N ALA A 162 13.92 -19.95 11.76
CA ALA A 162 15.31 -20.23 12.12
C ALA A 162 15.43 -21.00 13.44
N ARG A 163 14.66 -20.61 14.47
CA ARG A 163 14.64 -21.31 15.77
C ARG A 163 14.14 -22.74 15.63
N GLU A 164 13.00 -22.95 14.99
CA GLU A 164 12.41 -24.30 14.84
C GLU A 164 13.31 -25.22 14.01
N CYS A 165 13.92 -24.70 12.93
CA CYS A 165 14.90 -25.45 12.14
C CYS A 165 16.15 -25.81 12.96
N PHE A 166 16.60 -24.92 13.84
CA PHE A 166 17.74 -25.19 14.72
C PHE A 166 17.42 -26.24 15.79
N GLU A 167 16.23 -26.20 16.38
CA GLU A 167 15.75 -27.20 17.34
C GLU A 167 15.57 -28.58 16.69
N ALA A 168 15.12 -28.61 15.44
CA ALA A 168 14.95 -29.84 14.67
C ALA A 168 16.25 -30.35 14.00
N ARG A 169 17.41 -29.77 14.34
CA ARG A 169 18.69 -30.14 13.71
C ARG A 169 19.00 -31.62 13.95
N GLY A 170 19.24 -32.36 12.86
CA GLY A 170 19.49 -33.80 12.89
C GLY A 170 18.24 -34.67 12.85
N SER A 171 17.07 -34.06 12.61
CA SER A 171 15.84 -34.76 12.24
C SER A 171 15.90 -35.19 10.77
N ASP A 172 15.53 -36.44 10.50
CA ASP A 172 15.31 -36.97 9.14
C ASP A 172 13.83 -36.85 8.71
N ASP A 173 13.06 -35.98 9.37
CA ASP A 173 11.63 -35.77 9.09
C ASP A 173 11.44 -34.97 7.79
N GLU A 174 11.00 -35.66 6.73
CA GLU A 174 10.71 -35.06 5.42
C GLU A 174 9.57 -34.02 5.50
N GLU A 175 8.70 -34.07 6.50
CA GLU A 175 7.58 -33.12 6.69
C GLU A 175 7.93 -31.95 7.61
N LEU A 176 9.20 -31.80 8.01
CA LEU A 176 9.63 -30.81 8.99
C LEU A 176 9.15 -29.39 8.64
N PHE A 177 9.34 -28.95 7.40
CA PHE A 177 8.92 -27.62 6.97
C PHE A 177 7.41 -27.42 7.04
N THR A 178 6.62 -28.43 6.65
CA THR A 178 5.16 -28.39 6.76
C THR A 178 4.72 -28.27 8.22
N LYS A 179 5.38 -28.98 9.14
CA LYS A 179 5.10 -28.91 10.57
C LYS A 179 5.47 -27.56 11.17
N ILE A 180 6.63 -27.00 10.80
CA ILE A 180 7.06 -25.67 11.23
C ILE A 180 6.08 -24.60 10.74
N HIS A 181 5.69 -24.68 9.47
CA HIS A 181 4.72 -23.75 8.89
C HIS A 181 3.34 -23.86 9.55
N ALA A 182 2.84 -25.09 9.76
CA ALA A 182 1.59 -25.30 10.48
C ALA A 182 1.65 -24.76 11.91
N LYS A 183 2.77 -25.01 12.61
CA LYS A 183 3.01 -24.50 13.96
C LYS A 183 3.01 -22.98 13.98
N TRP A 184 3.68 -22.33 13.04
CA TRP A 184 3.64 -20.88 12.88
C TRP A 184 2.20 -20.39 12.77
N LEU A 185 1.42 -20.95 11.84
CA LEU A 185 0.07 -20.49 11.53
C LEU A 185 -0.91 -20.59 12.69
N ILE A 186 -0.75 -21.56 13.60
CA ILE A 186 -1.70 -21.83 14.69
C ILE A 186 -1.21 -21.37 16.07
N THR A 187 0.01 -20.84 16.17
CA THR A 187 0.54 -20.35 17.45
C THR A 187 0.07 -18.92 17.67
N ALA A 188 -0.66 -18.69 18.76
CA ALA A 188 -1.05 -17.35 19.18
C ALA A 188 0.19 -16.52 19.53
N ARG A 189 0.21 -15.25 19.13
CA ARG A 189 1.36 -14.37 19.36
C ARG A 189 0.96 -13.06 20.01
N GLU A 190 1.75 -12.62 20.97
CA GLU A 190 1.55 -11.34 21.65
C GLU A 190 1.69 -10.16 20.69
N ASP A 191 2.66 -10.23 19.78
CA ASP A 191 2.86 -9.27 18.69
C ASP A 191 1.72 -9.28 17.65
N LEU A 192 0.77 -10.22 17.72
CA LEU A 192 -0.50 -10.22 16.99
C LEU A 192 -1.71 -10.01 17.92
N ARG A 193 -1.52 -9.36 19.08
CA ARG A 193 -2.57 -9.12 20.09
C ARG A 193 -3.25 -10.40 20.58
N GLY A 194 -2.48 -11.48 20.69
CA GLY A 194 -2.94 -12.80 21.13
C GLY A 194 -3.62 -13.63 20.05
N ARG A 195 -3.67 -13.14 18.80
CA ARG A 195 -4.21 -13.88 17.65
C ARG A 195 -3.15 -14.77 17.02
N THR A 196 -3.61 -15.77 16.27
CA THR A 196 -2.75 -16.61 15.44
C THR A 196 -2.52 -15.95 14.07
N PRO A 197 -1.36 -16.18 13.40
CA PRO A 197 -1.15 -15.73 12.03
C PRO A 197 -2.27 -16.16 11.09
N ARG A 198 -2.81 -17.36 11.26
CA ARG A 198 -3.95 -17.86 10.47
C ARG A 198 -5.21 -17.01 10.66
N GLU A 199 -5.57 -16.63 11.87
CA GLU A 199 -6.76 -15.81 12.12
C GLU A 199 -6.64 -14.43 11.46
N VAL A 200 -5.45 -13.84 11.46
CA VAL A 200 -5.20 -12.55 10.80
C VAL A 200 -5.26 -12.71 9.28
N LEU A 201 -4.59 -13.72 8.73
CA LEU A 201 -4.64 -14.02 7.29
C LEU A 201 -6.05 -14.39 6.80
N LEU A 202 -6.89 -14.99 7.65
CA LEU A 202 -8.26 -15.36 7.29
C LEU A 202 -9.23 -14.18 7.33
N GLU A 203 -9.04 -13.22 8.24
CA GLU A 203 -9.83 -12.00 8.29
C GLU A 203 -9.65 -11.18 7.01
N GLU A 204 -8.40 -11.07 6.56
CA GLU A 204 -8.03 -10.32 5.35
C GLU A 204 -7.95 -11.21 4.10
N ARG A 205 -8.53 -12.41 4.13
CA ARG A 205 -8.27 -13.43 3.10
C ARG A 205 -8.60 -12.96 1.69
N GLU A 206 -9.75 -12.33 1.48
CA GLU A 206 -10.15 -11.90 0.14
C GLU A 206 -9.21 -10.83 -0.42
N PHE A 207 -8.73 -9.93 0.45
CA PHE A 207 -7.76 -8.90 0.10
C PHE A 207 -6.39 -9.49 -0.20
N ILE A 208 -5.90 -10.40 0.65
CA ILE A 208 -4.61 -11.08 0.49
C ILE A 208 -4.60 -11.98 -0.74
N ASP A 209 -5.66 -12.78 -0.97
CA ASP A 209 -5.78 -13.67 -2.13
C ASP A 209 -5.75 -12.84 -3.43
N PHE A 210 -6.40 -11.67 -3.45
CA PHE A 210 -6.36 -10.74 -4.58
C PHE A 210 -4.97 -10.12 -4.79
N ASP A 211 -4.34 -9.59 -3.74
CA ASP A 211 -2.99 -9.00 -3.81
C ASP A 211 -1.96 -10.02 -4.29
N LEU A 212 -1.99 -11.25 -3.77
CA LEU A 212 -1.10 -12.33 -4.21
C LEU A 212 -1.31 -12.69 -5.68
N HIS A 213 -2.56 -12.76 -6.14
CA HIS A 213 -2.86 -13.01 -7.56
C HIS A 213 -2.34 -11.89 -8.45
N SER A 214 -2.55 -10.63 -8.04
CA SER A 214 -2.06 -9.45 -8.75
C SER A 214 -0.52 -9.43 -8.84
N ARG A 215 0.17 -9.74 -7.74
CA ARG A 215 1.64 -9.84 -7.70
C ARG A 215 2.20 -10.94 -8.58
N ALA A 216 1.48 -12.05 -8.76
CA ALA A 216 1.93 -13.13 -9.64
C ALA A 216 1.91 -12.75 -11.13
N LEU A 217 1.23 -11.66 -11.49
CA LEU A 217 1.15 -11.11 -12.86
C LEU A 217 2.20 -10.01 -13.13
N GLN A 218 2.95 -9.59 -12.10
CA GLN A 218 4.03 -8.60 -12.19
C GLN A 218 5.39 -9.28 -12.37
#